data_AF-A0A177V991-F1
#
_entry.id   AF-A0A177V991-F1
#
_cell.length_a   1.000
_cell.length_b   1.000
_cell.length_c   1.000
_cell.angle_alpha   90.00
_cell.angle_beta   90.00
_cell.angle_gamma   90.00
#
_symmetry.space_group_name_H-M   'P 1'
#
loop_
_entity.id
_entity.type
_entity.pdbx_description
1 polymer ?
#
loop_
_entity_poly.entity_id
_entity_poly.type
_entity_poly.pdbx_seq_one_letter_code
_entity_poly.pdbx_strand_id
1 'polypeptide(L)'
;MLAFAPFLAVAVLALNVLAERNTAYPACDTPVAPKVNKTVTGVALPFEISDDTVFYVVPGLGSCGVNYTDTDLVACLAPGWMGSAYHSHCGSLIAVADPETGKQVIVKALDTCGAAANTTFGCNDIYLSKTAFEDLGGNTTLGRLTSNITWNFIANDTKRHGKKCE
;
A
#
# COMPACT_ATOMS: atom_id res chain seq x y z
N MET A 1 36.80 -35.55 -40.53
CA MET A 1 36.36 -35.75 -39.13
C MET A 1 35.89 -34.39 -38.62
N LEU A 2 34.58 -34.17 -38.52
CA LEU A 2 33.97 -32.92 -38.07
C LEU A 2 33.66 -33.06 -36.57
N ALA A 3 34.33 -32.27 -35.73
CA ALA A 3 34.15 -32.26 -34.28
C ALA A 3 33.00 -31.32 -33.90
N PHE A 4 31.97 -31.87 -33.26
CA PHE A 4 30.89 -31.11 -32.63
C PHE A 4 31.36 -30.60 -31.26
N ALA A 5 31.34 -29.29 -31.05
CA ALA A 5 31.52 -28.67 -29.74
C ALA A 5 30.17 -28.65 -28.99
N PRO A 6 30.09 -29.08 -27.72
CA PRO A 6 28.87 -29.01 -26.96
C PRO A 6 28.67 -27.59 -26.39
N PHE A 7 27.56 -26.96 -26.74
CA PHE A 7 27.08 -25.75 -26.07
C PHE A 7 26.66 -26.13 -24.64
N LEU A 8 27.41 -25.65 -23.64
CA LEU A 8 26.94 -25.65 -22.24
C LEU A 8 25.83 -24.60 -22.10
N ALA A 9 24.59 -25.05 -21.92
CA ALA A 9 23.50 -24.18 -21.49
C ALA A 9 23.63 -23.96 -19.97
N VAL A 10 24.01 -22.75 -19.57
CA VAL A 10 23.96 -22.32 -18.16
C VAL A 10 22.51 -21.98 -17.85
N ALA A 11 21.82 -22.86 -17.13
CA ALA A 11 20.49 -22.58 -16.59
C ALA A 11 20.61 -21.60 -15.43
N VAL A 12 20.21 -20.34 -15.64
CA VAL A 12 20.07 -19.35 -14.58
C VAL A 12 18.79 -19.69 -13.81
N LEU A 13 18.95 -20.36 -12.66
CA LEU A 13 17.86 -20.55 -11.70
C LEU A 13 17.53 -19.20 -11.07
N ALA A 14 16.44 -18.57 -11.52
CA ALA A 14 15.86 -17.42 -10.86
C ALA A 14 15.29 -17.85 -9.50
N LEU A 15 16.06 -17.62 -8.43
CA LEU A 15 15.58 -17.71 -7.06
C LEU A 15 14.60 -16.53 -6.84
N ASN A 16 13.31 -16.80 -7.01
CA ASN A 16 12.28 -15.95 -6.43
C ASN A 16 12.32 -16.14 -4.91
N VAL A 17 13.27 -15.47 -4.25
CA VAL A 17 13.27 -15.34 -2.79
C VAL A 17 12.04 -14.50 -2.45
N LEU A 18 10.97 -15.15 -2.04
CA LEU A 18 9.87 -14.47 -1.36
C LEU A 18 10.51 -13.82 -0.13
N ALA A 19 10.54 -12.49 -0.08
CA ALA A 19 11.05 -11.77 1.07
C ALA A 19 10.29 -12.28 2.30
N GLU A 20 11.02 -12.85 3.26
CA GLU A 20 10.43 -13.38 4.48
C GLU A 20 9.82 -12.22 5.28
N ARG A 21 8.61 -12.43 5.81
CA ARG A 21 7.89 -11.42 6.59
C ARG A 21 8.74 -10.96 7.78
N ASN A 22 8.79 -9.66 8.02
CA ASN A 22 9.37 -9.11 9.24
C ASN A 22 8.45 -9.41 10.44
N THR A 23 8.93 -10.14 11.45
CA THR A 23 8.16 -10.51 12.65
C THR A 23 8.32 -9.52 13.82
N ALA A 24 9.09 -8.44 13.64
CA ALA A 24 9.25 -7.39 14.64
C ALA A 24 7.94 -6.64 14.94
N TYR A 25 6.98 -6.67 14.00
CA TYR A 25 5.65 -6.09 14.16
C TYR A 25 4.56 -7.14 13.91
N PRO A 26 3.41 -7.06 14.61
CA PRO A 26 2.26 -7.90 14.30
C PRO A 26 1.75 -7.60 12.89
N ALA A 27 1.23 -8.63 12.21
CA ALA A 27 0.57 -8.43 10.92
C ALA A 27 -0.77 -7.75 11.12
N CYS A 28 -1.11 -6.85 10.21
CA CYS A 28 -2.42 -6.21 10.15
C CYS A 28 -3.37 -6.98 9.21
N ASP A 29 -2.83 -7.82 8.33
CA ASP A 29 -3.60 -8.75 7.51
C ASP A 29 -3.68 -10.15 8.14
N THR A 30 -4.47 -11.02 7.51
CA THR A 30 -4.61 -12.41 7.93
C THR A 30 -3.93 -13.34 6.93
N PRO A 31 -3.41 -14.51 7.34
CA PRO A 31 -2.78 -15.46 6.43
C PRO A 31 -3.80 -16.06 5.43
N VAL A 32 -5.08 -15.94 5.73
CA VAL A 32 -6.16 -16.31 4.82
C VAL A 32 -6.39 -15.13 3.90
N ALA A 33 -6.11 -15.30 2.60
CA ALA A 33 -6.44 -14.28 1.62
C ALA A 33 -7.92 -13.90 1.78
N PRO A 34 -8.26 -12.60 1.94
CA PRO A 34 -9.64 -12.20 2.11
C PRO A 34 -10.48 -12.72 0.93
N LYS A 35 -11.66 -13.26 1.21
CA LYS A 35 -12.65 -13.61 0.18
C LYS A 35 -13.12 -12.32 -0.46
N VAL A 36 -12.34 -11.83 -1.42
CA VAL A 36 -12.61 -10.59 -2.13
C VAL A 36 -13.91 -10.74 -2.93
N ASN A 37 -15.02 -10.29 -2.35
CA ASN A 37 -16.20 -9.88 -3.08
C ASN A 37 -15.79 -8.61 -3.87
N LYS A 38 -15.11 -8.84 -5.00
CA LYS A 38 -14.59 -7.79 -5.88
C LYS A 38 -15.74 -7.06 -6.55
N THR A 39 -16.24 -6.01 -5.94
CA THR A 39 -17.14 -5.09 -6.61
C THR A 39 -16.30 -4.21 -7.52
N VAL A 40 -16.53 -4.30 -8.84
CA VAL A 40 -15.93 -3.48 -9.90
C VAL A 40 -16.34 -2.00 -9.78
N THR A 41 -17.05 -1.62 -8.71
CA THR A 41 -17.70 -0.31 -8.50
C THR A 41 -17.40 0.35 -7.15
N GLY A 42 -16.35 -0.06 -6.41
CA GLY A 42 -15.80 0.78 -5.34
C GLY A 42 -16.56 0.83 -4.00
N VAL A 43 -17.16 -0.29 -3.55
CA VAL A 43 -17.64 -0.42 -2.15
C VAL A 43 -17.15 -1.74 -1.57
N ALA A 44 -16.54 -1.68 -0.38
CA ALA A 44 -15.51 -2.58 0.11
C ALA A 44 -15.98 -3.62 1.15
N LEU A 45 -15.18 -4.71 1.24
CA LEU A 45 -14.89 -5.45 2.49
C LEU A 45 -14.21 -4.49 3.49
N PRO A 46 -14.22 -4.75 4.82
CA PRO A 46 -14.38 -3.71 5.84
C PRO A 46 -13.41 -2.53 5.66
N PHE A 47 -13.95 -1.31 5.77
CA PHE A 47 -13.18 -0.08 5.79
C PHE A 47 -12.48 0.06 7.14
N GLU A 48 -11.25 0.53 7.10
CA GLU A 48 -10.52 0.99 8.28
C GLU A 48 -10.90 2.44 8.57
N ILE A 49 -10.88 2.82 9.84
CA ILE A 49 -11.06 4.21 10.28
C ILE A 49 -9.78 4.60 11.01
N SER A 50 -9.06 5.60 10.50
CA SER A 50 -7.90 6.14 11.21
C SER A 50 -8.39 6.83 12.48
N ASP A 51 -7.85 6.41 13.63
CA ASP A 51 -8.13 7.02 14.92
C ASP A 51 -7.02 7.98 15.35
N ASP A 52 -5.82 7.84 14.79
CA ASP A 52 -4.82 8.90 14.81
C ASP A 52 -5.14 10.01 13.80
N THR A 53 -4.70 11.21 14.17
CA THR A 53 -4.75 12.37 13.28
C THR A 53 -3.90 12.10 12.04
N VAL A 54 -4.49 12.24 10.84
CA VAL A 54 -3.78 12.06 9.58
C VAL A 54 -2.89 13.26 9.28
N PHE A 55 -1.60 13.02 9.10
CA PHE A 55 -0.59 14.00 8.67
C PHE A 55 -0.15 13.72 7.22
N TYR A 56 0.51 14.70 6.60
CA TYR A 56 1.25 14.46 5.37
C TYR A 56 2.69 14.04 5.65
N VAL A 57 3.21 13.08 4.89
CA VAL A 57 4.59 12.59 5.00
C VAL A 57 5.55 13.36 4.11
N VAL A 58 6.81 13.43 4.53
CA VAL A 58 7.90 13.99 3.72
C VAL A 58 8.25 13.00 2.61
N PRO A 59 8.43 13.45 1.36
CA PRO A 59 8.75 12.57 0.24
C PRO A 59 10.15 11.95 0.38
N GLY A 60 10.35 10.81 -0.27
CA GLY A 60 11.62 10.12 -0.27
C GLY A 60 11.54 8.68 -0.78
N LEU A 61 12.55 7.88 -0.42
CA LEU A 61 12.59 6.46 -0.74
C LEU A 61 11.64 5.70 0.19
N GLY A 62 10.49 5.29 -0.33
CA GLY A 62 9.53 4.50 0.43
C GLY A 62 10.02 3.09 0.71
N SER A 63 9.44 2.45 1.73
CA SER A 63 9.77 1.06 2.12
C SER A 63 9.61 0.03 0.99
N CYS A 64 8.83 0.34 -0.05
CA CYS A 64 8.69 -0.49 -1.25
C CYS A 64 9.83 -0.33 -2.27
N GLY A 65 10.88 0.42 -1.95
CA GLY A 65 12.03 0.67 -2.83
C GLY A 65 11.74 1.66 -3.97
N VAL A 66 10.65 2.41 -3.87
CA VAL A 66 10.24 3.41 -4.86
C VAL A 66 10.41 4.80 -4.25
N ASN A 67 11.14 5.67 -4.95
CA ASN A 67 11.23 7.08 -4.57
C ASN A 67 9.97 7.81 -5.03
N TYR A 68 9.31 8.53 -4.13
CA TYR A 68 8.14 9.34 -4.43
C TYR A 68 8.38 10.80 -4.03
N THR A 69 7.58 11.70 -4.61
CA THR A 69 7.62 13.15 -4.46
C THR A 69 6.33 13.67 -3.82
N ASP A 70 6.30 14.95 -3.46
CA ASP A 70 5.10 15.59 -2.91
C ASP A 70 3.88 15.51 -3.84
N THR A 71 4.12 15.42 -5.16
CA THR A 71 3.09 15.37 -6.20
C THR A 71 2.54 13.98 -6.47
N ASP A 72 3.17 12.94 -5.93
CA ASP A 72 2.71 11.56 -6.10
C ASP A 72 1.58 11.26 -5.12
N LEU A 73 0.60 10.44 -5.52
CA LEU A 73 -0.50 10.00 -4.66
C LEU A 73 -0.10 8.74 -3.89
N VAL A 74 0.43 8.92 -2.69
CA VAL A 74 1.06 7.86 -1.89
C VAL A 74 0.44 7.80 -0.50
N ALA A 75 0.36 6.58 0.03
CA ALA A 75 0.06 6.30 1.41
C ALA A 75 1.22 5.59 2.10
N CYS A 76 1.34 5.91 3.38
CA CYS A 76 2.24 5.30 4.33
C CYS A 76 1.40 4.55 5.37
N LEU A 77 1.66 3.25 5.54
CA LEU A 77 0.87 2.36 6.39
C LEU A 77 1.72 1.74 7.50
N ALA A 78 1.06 1.12 8.48
CA ALA A 78 1.74 0.45 9.57
C ALA A 78 2.63 -0.68 9.06
N PRO A 79 3.71 -1.05 9.77
CA PRO A 79 4.61 -2.11 9.31
C PRO A 79 3.86 -3.44 9.10
N GLY A 80 2.81 -3.69 9.88
CA GLY A 80 1.93 -4.85 9.78
C GLY A 80 1.15 -4.98 8.46
N TRP A 81 0.98 -3.90 7.70
CA TRP A 81 0.46 -3.97 6.32
C TRP A 81 1.58 -4.03 5.27
N MET A 82 2.80 -3.66 5.63
CA MET A 82 3.91 -3.52 4.69
C MET A 82 4.88 -4.70 4.81
N GLY A 83 6.02 -4.52 5.49
CA GLY A 83 7.04 -5.56 5.62
C GLY A 83 6.66 -6.70 6.56
N SER A 84 5.68 -6.50 7.44
CA SER A 84 5.21 -7.48 8.43
C SER A 84 3.88 -8.14 8.06
N ALA A 85 3.33 -7.86 6.88
CA ALA A 85 2.12 -8.52 6.40
C ALA A 85 2.37 -9.97 5.95
N TYR A 86 1.32 -10.78 5.93
CA TYR A 86 1.31 -12.09 5.26
C TYR A 86 1.30 -11.96 3.74
N HIS A 87 0.72 -10.89 3.21
CA HIS A 87 0.67 -10.55 1.80
C HIS A 87 1.37 -9.21 1.54
N SER A 88 2.19 -9.13 0.49
CA SER A 88 2.81 -7.84 0.13
C SER A 88 1.75 -6.86 -0.36
N HIS A 89 1.62 -5.71 0.32
CA HIS A 89 0.75 -4.62 -0.10
C HIS A 89 1.47 -3.52 -0.89
N CYS A 90 2.76 -3.65 -1.16
CA CYS A 90 3.50 -2.69 -1.98
C CYS A 90 2.85 -2.47 -3.35
N GLY A 91 2.55 -1.21 -3.66
CA GLY A 91 1.89 -0.80 -4.90
C GLY A 91 0.39 -1.10 -4.97
N SER A 92 -0.22 -1.59 -3.88
CA SER A 92 -1.67 -1.73 -3.79
C SER A 92 -2.34 -0.36 -3.81
N LEU A 93 -3.51 -0.31 -4.45
CA LEU A 93 -4.34 0.88 -4.48
C LEU A 93 -5.22 0.92 -3.22
N ILE A 94 -5.37 2.11 -2.67
CA ILE A 94 -6.19 2.39 -1.50
C ILE A 94 -7.15 3.51 -1.88
N ALA A 95 -8.44 3.29 -1.64
CA ALA A 95 -9.43 4.36 -1.64
C ALA A 95 -9.43 4.98 -0.24
N VAL A 96 -9.33 6.31 -0.18
CA VAL A 96 -9.34 7.09 1.04
C VAL A 96 -10.45 8.13 0.93
N ALA A 97 -11.27 8.24 1.97
CA ALA A 97 -12.42 9.13 1.98
C ALA A 97 -12.53 9.86 3.32
N ASP A 98 -12.73 11.17 3.23
CA ASP A 98 -13.10 12.00 4.36
C ASP A 98 -14.63 12.07 4.46
N PRO A 99 -15.25 11.42 5.46
CA PRO A 99 -16.70 11.41 5.60
C PRO A 99 -17.29 12.78 5.95
N GLU A 100 -16.50 13.72 6.51
CA GLU A 100 -16.98 15.05 6.87
C GLU A 100 -17.07 15.97 5.65
N THR A 101 -16.09 15.92 4.75
CA THR A 101 -16.08 16.76 3.54
C THR A 101 -16.67 16.06 2.31
N GLY A 102 -16.82 14.73 2.35
CA GLY A 102 -17.26 13.91 1.22
C GLY A 102 -16.19 13.73 0.13
N LYS A 103 -14.96 14.22 0.36
CA LYS A 103 -13.85 14.11 -0.59
C LYS A 103 -13.22 12.72 -0.57
N GLN A 104 -12.69 12.32 -1.73
CA GLN A 104 -12.07 11.01 -1.90
C GLN A 104 -10.82 11.11 -2.76
N VAL A 105 -9.83 10.27 -2.48
CA VAL A 105 -8.60 10.15 -3.25
C VAL A 105 -8.19 8.67 -3.35
N ILE A 106 -7.56 8.31 -4.47
CA ILE A 106 -6.96 6.98 -4.65
C ILE A 106 -5.45 7.14 -4.58
N VAL A 107 -4.82 6.40 -3.67
CA VAL A 107 -3.38 6.45 -3.40
C VAL A 107 -2.75 5.08 -3.55
N LYS A 108 -1.42 5.03 -3.65
CA LYS A 108 -0.64 3.79 -3.64
C LYS A 108 0.05 3.59 -2.30
N ALA A 109 -0.03 2.40 -1.72
CA ALA A 109 0.80 2.03 -0.58
C ALA A 109 2.26 1.83 -1.02
N LEU A 110 3.13 2.80 -0.71
CA LEU A 110 4.55 2.73 -1.07
C LEU A 110 5.51 2.84 0.11
N ASP A 111 5.00 3.18 1.30
CA ASP A 111 5.83 3.48 2.45
C ASP A 111 5.31 2.92 3.78
N THR A 112 6.19 2.89 4.78
CA THR A 112 5.92 2.38 6.13
C THR A 112 6.02 3.48 7.17
N CYS A 113 4.96 3.65 7.97
CA CYS A 113 4.84 4.60 9.06
C CYS A 113 4.62 3.86 10.38
N GLY A 114 4.84 4.51 11.53
CA GLY A 114 4.63 3.88 12.83
C GLY A 114 5.64 2.78 13.19
N ALA A 115 6.83 2.76 12.57
CA ALA A 115 7.92 1.84 12.95
C ALA A 115 8.76 2.33 14.15
N ALA A 116 8.19 3.22 14.98
CA ALA A 116 8.87 3.82 16.14
C ALA A 116 8.32 3.24 17.45
N ALA A 117 9.20 3.03 18.43
CA ALA A 117 8.77 2.64 19.77
C ALA A 117 7.88 3.75 20.36
N ASN A 118 6.71 3.37 20.88
CA ASN A 118 5.69 4.26 21.49
C ASN A 118 4.94 5.19 20.52
N THR A 119 4.86 4.84 19.24
CA THR A 119 3.89 5.47 18.34
C THR A 119 2.46 5.01 18.66
N THR A 120 1.48 5.89 18.47
CA THR A 120 0.04 5.55 18.49
C THR A 120 -0.42 4.96 17.17
N PHE A 121 0.31 5.25 16.08
CA PHE A 121 0.03 4.77 14.73
C PHE A 121 -0.11 3.24 14.64
N GLY A 122 -1.34 2.78 14.45
CA GLY A 122 -1.77 1.39 14.42
C GLY A 122 -2.16 0.87 13.04
N CYS A 123 -2.71 -0.35 13.00
CA CYS A 123 -3.12 -1.00 11.75
C CYS A 123 -4.25 -0.27 11.02
N ASN A 124 -5.07 0.50 11.72
CA ASN A 124 -6.17 1.26 11.13
C ASN A 124 -5.72 2.66 10.65
N ASP A 125 -4.46 3.06 10.89
CA ASP A 125 -3.97 4.38 10.56
C ASP A 125 -3.29 4.49 9.20
N ILE A 126 -3.38 5.69 8.63
CA ILE A 126 -2.84 6.03 7.33
C ILE A 126 -2.29 7.46 7.34
N TYR A 127 -1.08 7.64 6.82
CA TYR A 127 -0.58 8.97 6.44
C TYR A 127 -0.45 9.06 4.93
N LEU A 128 -0.55 10.28 4.41
CA LEU A 128 -0.67 10.54 2.98
C LEU A 128 0.49 11.41 2.48
N SER A 129 0.81 11.34 1.21
CA SER A 129 1.65 12.37 0.59
C SER A 129 0.96 13.73 0.61
N LYS A 130 1.73 14.80 0.44
CA LYS A 130 1.22 16.17 0.47
C LYS A 130 0.06 16.40 -0.49
N THR A 131 0.19 16.01 -1.77
CA THR A 131 -0.90 16.19 -2.74
C THR A 131 -2.13 15.36 -2.39
N ALA A 132 -1.98 14.11 -1.94
CA ALA A 132 -3.14 13.29 -1.53
C ALA A 132 -3.87 13.88 -0.30
N PHE A 133 -3.10 14.43 0.64
CA PHE A 133 -3.63 15.14 1.80
C PHE A 133 -4.40 16.41 1.39
N GLU A 134 -3.85 17.21 0.49
CA GLU A 134 -4.51 18.42 -0.04
C GLU A 134 -5.78 18.08 -0.85
N ASP A 135 -5.76 16.99 -1.63
CA ASP A 135 -6.92 16.50 -2.40
C ASP A 135 -8.09 16.11 -1.49
N LEU A 136 -7.81 15.54 -0.30
CA LEU A 136 -8.80 15.31 0.74
C LEU A 136 -9.27 16.58 1.47
N GLY A 137 -8.70 17.74 1.14
CA GLY A 137 -9.05 19.02 1.77
C GLY A 137 -8.19 19.37 2.98
N GLY A 138 -7.06 18.69 3.16
CA GLY A 138 -6.13 19.01 4.23
C GLY A 138 -5.48 20.37 4.07
N ASN A 139 -5.32 21.07 5.19
CA ASN A 139 -4.62 22.35 5.24
C ASN A 139 -3.17 22.11 5.67
N THR A 140 -2.23 22.33 4.75
CA THR A 140 -0.80 22.13 5.01
C THR A 140 -0.22 23.11 6.03
N THR A 141 -0.91 24.22 6.32
CA THR A 141 -0.56 25.11 7.44
C THR A 141 -0.90 24.48 8.80
N LEU A 142 -1.98 23.71 8.87
CA LEU A 142 -2.35 22.96 10.08
C LEU A 142 -1.52 21.68 10.22
N GLY A 143 -1.00 21.15 9.11
CA GLY A 143 -0.21 19.92 9.07
C GLY A 143 -1.02 18.63 9.23
N ARG A 144 -2.33 18.74 9.45
CA ARG A 144 -3.20 17.60 9.79
C ARG A 144 -4.62 17.74 9.25
N LEU A 145 -5.29 16.61 9.06
CA LEU A 145 -6.73 16.53 8.87
C LEU A 145 -7.42 16.69 10.24
N THR A 146 -8.62 17.27 10.23
CA THR A 146 -9.42 17.49 11.45
C THR A 146 -10.46 16.39 11.69
N SER A 147 -10.68 15.54 10.70
CA SER A 147 -11.66 14.46 10.70
C SER A 147 -10.98 13.10 10.73
N ASN A 148 -11.72 12.09 11.19
CA ASN A 148 -11.30 10.70 11.07
C ASN A 148 -11.57 10.23 9.63
N ILE A 149 -10.56 9.64 9.02
CA ILE A 149 -10.60 9.26 7.61
C ILE A 149 -10.90 7.78 7.50
N THR A 150 -11.71 7.42 6.51
CA THR A 150 -11.99 6.02 6.17
C THR A 150 -11.13 5.59 4.98
N TRP A 151 -10.60 4.38 5.01
CA TRP A 151 -9.81 3.86 3.90
C TRP A 151 -9.93 2.36 3.74
N ASN A 152 -9.67 1.88 2.53
CA ASN A 152 -9.65 0.44 2.24
C ASN A 152 -8.81 0.14 1.00
N PHE A 153 -8.23 -1.06 0.94
CA PHE A 153 -7.63 -1.56 -0.29
C PHE A 153 -8.69 -1.78 -1.38
N ILE A 154 -8.35 -1.44 -2.63
CA ILE A 154 -9.19 -1.66 -3.80
C ILE A 154 -8.49 -2.55 -4.83
N ALA A 155 -9.28 -3.29 -5.61
CA ALA A 155 -8.75 -4.16 -6.64
C ALA A 155 -8.13 -3.33 -7.78
N ASN A 156 -6.90 -3.64 -8.15
CA ASN A 156 -6.28 -3.10 -9.37
C ASN A 156 -6.72 -3.95 -10.57
N ASP A 157 -7.54 -3.40 -11.46
CA ASP A 157 -8.07 -4.10 -12.64
C ASP A 157 -6.96 -4.60 -13.60
N THR A 158 -5.74 -4.07 -13.50
CA THR A 158 -4.61 -4.44 -14.37
C THR A 158 -3.97 -5.80 -14.07
N LYS A 159 -4.26 -6.42 -12.91
CA LYS A 159 -3.86 -7.82 -12.62
C LYS A 159 -4.91 -8.85 -13.06
N ARG A 160 -5.89 -8.49 -13.91
CA ARG A 160 -6.63 -9.49 -14.70
C ARG A 160 -5.73 -10.01 -15.82
N HIS A 161 -4.80 -10.90 -15.48
CA HIS A 161 -4.32 -11.87 -16.45
C HIS A 161 -5.53 -12.66 -16.98
N GLY A 162 -5.92 -12.39 -18.23
CA GLY A 162 -6.53 -13.41 -19.09
C GLY A 162 -8.05 -13.49 -19.21
N LYS A 163 -8.84 -12.48 -18.82
CA LYS A 163 -10.24 -12.42 -19.28
C LYS A 163 -10.57 -11.07 -19.90
N LYS A 164 -10.55 -11.05 -21.24
CA LYS A 164 -11.31 -10.10 -22.04
C LYS A 164 -12.77 -10.17 -21.57
N CYS A 165 -13.36 -9.02 -21.29
CA CYS A 165 -14.81 -8.89 -21.36
C CYS A 165 -15.15 -8.91 -22.86
N GLU A 166 -15.76 -9.99 -23.32
CA GLU A 166 -16.62 -9.98 -24.52
C GLU A 166 -17.98 -9.41 -24.16
#